data_AF-A0A0M4DKL8-F1
#
_entry.id   AF-A0A0M4DKL8-F1
#
_cell.length_a   1.000
_cell.length_b   1.000
_cell.length_c   1.000
_cell.angle_alpha   90.00
_cell.angle_beta   90.00
_cell.angle_gamma   90.00
#
_symmetry.space_group_name_H-M   'P 1'
#
loop_
_entity.id
_entity.type
_entity.pdbx_description
1 polymer ?
#
loop_
_entity_poly.entity_id
_entity_poly.type
_entity_poly.pdbx_seq_one_letter_code
_entity_poly.pdbx_strand_id
1 'polypeptide(L)'
;MTDDGTTAAAAATGTLGYEQARDELIEVVRRLEAGGTTLEESLALWERGEELAKVCRHWLEGARARLDAALARPQDGGGEG
;
A
#
# COMPACT_ATOMS: atom_id res chain seq x y z
N MET A 1 13.38 4.25 -17.62
CA MET A 1 13.72 2.83 -17.40
C MET A 1 12.86 2.38 -16.24
N THR A 2 11.66 1.93 -16.58
CA THR A 2 10.61 1.51 -15.64
C THR A 2 10.98 0.17 -15.04
N ASP A 3 11.11 0.12 -13.71
CA ASP A 3 11.27 -1.12 -12.96
C ASP A 3 9.90 -1.81 -12.84
N ASP A 4 9.82 -3.02 -13.37
CA ASP A 4 8.61 -3.83 -13.58
C ASP A 4 8.46 -4.92 -12.49
N GLY A 5 9.16 -4.80 -11.35
CA GLY A 5 9.53 -5.98 -10.55
C GLY A 5 8.49 -6.56 -9.58
N THR A 6 7.49 -5.80 -9.11
CA THR A 6 6.63 -6.24 -7.97
C THR A 6 5.12 -6.32 -8.29
N THR A 7 4.74 -6.14 -9.55
CA THR A 7 3.31 -6.06 -9.95
C THR A 7 2.60 -7.42 -10.10
N ALA A 8 3.33 -8.55 -10.20
CA ALA A 8 2.70 -9.79 -10.68
C ALA A 8 1.77 -10.52 -9.68
N ALA A 9 1.93 -10.36 -8.36
CA ALA A 9 1.10 -11.09 -7.39
C ALA A 9 -0.19 -10.33 -6.97
N ALA A 10 -0.29 -9.04 -7.30
CA ALA A 10 -1.36 -8.14 -6.87
C ALA A 10 -2.50 -7.95 -7.88
N ALA A 11 -2.21 -8.18 -9.17
CA ALA A 11 -3.14 -7.85 -10.27
C ALA A 11 -4.36 -8.78 -10.38
N ALA A 12 -4.49 -9.82 -9.56
CA ALA A 12 -5.53 -10.85 -9.72
C ALA A 12 -6.90 -10.48 -9.11
N THR A 13 -7.04 -9.39 -8.36
CA THR A 13 -8.25 -9.11 -7.55
C THR A 13 -8.93 -7.75 -7.76
N GLY A 14 -8.51 -6.95 -8.75
CA GLY A 14 -9.15 -5.66 -9.07
C GLY A 14 -8.94 -4.55 -8.01
N THR A 15 -8.13 -4.80 -6.99
CA THR A 15 -7.71 -3.80 -5.99
C THR A 15 -6.50 -3.01 -6.52
N LEU A 16 -6.45 -1.70 -6.24
CA LEU A 16 -5.30 -0.85 -6.55
C LEU A 16 -4.00 -1.43 -5.96
N GLY A 17 -2.91 -1.40 -6.73
CA GLY A 17 -1.57 -1.72 -6.25
C GLY A 17 -1.08 -0.67 -5.24
N TYR A 18 -0.13 -1.05 -4.38
CA TYR A 18 0.40 -0.18 -3.32
C TYR A 18 0.93 1.15 -3.84
N GLU A 19 1.81 1.12 -4.86
CA GLU A 19 2.44 2.34 -5.38
C GLU A 19 1.42 3.28 -6.01
N GLN A 20 0.46 2.72 -6.75
CA GLN A 20 -0.61 3.51 -7.35
C GLN A 20 -1.51 4.14 -6.28
N ALA A 21 -1.87 3.39 -5.23
CA ALA A 21 -2.66 3.92 -4.11
C ALA A 21 -1.89 5.01 -3.33
N ARG A 22 -0.58 4.83 -3.13
CA ARG A 22 0.29 5.81 -2.48
C ARG A 22 0.40 7.09 -3.30
N ASP A 23 0.64 6.97 -4.60
CA ASP A 23 0.82 8.13 -5.47
C ASP A 23 -0.48 8.94 -5.59
N GLU A 24 -1.64 8.27 -5.66
CA GLU A 24 -2.93 8.95 -5.61
C GLU A 24 -3.17 9.63 -4.24
N LEU A 25 -2.78 8.99 -3.13
CA LEU A 25 -2.91 9.57 -1.79
C LEU A 25 -2.07 10.84 -1.65
N ILE A 26 -0.86 10.86 -2.20
CA ILE A 26 0.01 12.05 -2.24
C ILE A 26 -0.69 13.20 -2.97
N GLU A 27 -1.32 12.92 -4.12
CA GLU A 27 -2.06 13.95 -4.87
C GLU A 27 -3.28 14.47 -4.11
N VAL A 28 -4.01 13.59 -3.40
CA VAL A 28 -5.13 14.00 -2.53
C VAL A 28 -4.65 14.94 -1.43
N VAL A 29 -3.58 14.56 -0.71
CA VAL A 29 -2.99 15.38 0.36
C VAL A 29 -2.53 16.73 -0.20
N ARG A 30 -1.82 16.73 -1.34
CA ARG A 30 -1.36 17.96 -1.99
C ARG A 30 -2.51 18.91 -2.31
N ARG A 31 -3.65 18.39 -2.77
CA ARG A 31 -4.85 19.19 -3.06
C ARG A 31 -5.50 19.74 -1.79
N LEU A 32 -5.60 18.94 -0.73
CA LEU A 32 -6.11 19.39 0.57
C LEU A 32 -5.23 20.51 1.15
N GLU A 33 -3.91 20.36 1.09
CA GLU A 33 -2.94 21.34 1.61
C GLU A 33 -2.91 22.64 0.80
N ALA A 34 -3.12 22.56 -0.52
CA ALA A 34 -3.21 23.75 -1.37
C ALA A 34 -4.42 24.63 -1.01
N GLY A 35 -5.48 24.03 -0.46
CA GLY A 35 -6.74 24.72 -0.17
C GLY A 35 -7.42 25.25 -1.43
N GLY A 36 -8.29 26.24 -1.28
CA GLY A 36 -9.05 26.83 -2.40
C GLY A 36 -10.18 25.97 -2.95
N THR A 37 -10.44 24.81 -2.32
CA THR A 37 -11.60 23.94 -2.59
C THR A 37 -12.80 24.36 -1.75
N THR A 38 -14.00 24.03 -2.24
CA THR A 38 -15.22 24.11 -1.44
C THR A 38 -15.21 23.07 -0.31
N LEU A 39 -16.08 23.24 0.68
CA LEU A 39 -16.21 22.27 1.78
C LEU A 39 -16.54 20.86 1.27
N GLU A 40 -17.47 20.75 0.32
CA GLU A 40 -17.89 19.47 -0.26
C GLU A 40 -16.74 18.77 -0.98
N GLU A 41 -15.96 19.52 -1.76
CA GLU A 41 -14.75 18.98 -2.42
C GLU A 41 -13.68 18.55 -1.40
N SER A 42 -13.49 19.33 -0.32
CA SER A 42 -12.56 18.98 0.76
C SER A 42 -12.97 17.70 1.48
N LEU A 43 -14.27 17.49 1.70
CA LEU A 43 -14.79 16.25 2.29
C LEU A 43 -14.60 15.06 1.35
N ALA A 44 -14.92 15.21 0.06
CA ALA A 44 -14.71 14.15 -0.93
C ALA A 44 -13.22 13.76 -1.06
N LEU A 45 -12.31 14.74 -1.02
CA LEU A 45 -10.87 14.50 -1.00
C LEU A 45 -10.44 13.75 0.26
N TRP A 46 -10.93 14.15 1.43
CA TRP A 46 -10.63 13.47 2.69
C TRP A 46 -11.11 12.02 2.68
N GLU A 47 -12.36 11.76 2.27
CA GLU A 47 -12.91 10.40 2.18
C GLU A 47 -12.09 9.53 1.22
N ARG A 48 -11.69 10.09 0.07
CA ARG A 48 -10.81 9.39 -0.87
C ARG A 48 -9.46 9.08 -0.25
N GLY A 49 -8.88 10.02 0.48
CA GLY A 49 -7.62 9.83 1.21
C GLY A 49 -7.71 8.70 2.24
N GLU A 50 -8.81 8.62 2.99
CA GLU A 50 -9.03 7.55 3.97
C GLU A 50 -9.11 6.17 3.31
N GLU A 51 -9.80 6.05 2.17
CA GLU A 51 -9.87 4.79 1.42
C GLU A 51 -8.50 4.38 0.87
N LEU A 52 -7.74 5.31 0.31
CA LEU A 52 -6.38 5.04 -0.18
C LEU A 52 -5.43 4.63 0.94
N ALA A 53 -5.55 5.27 2.12
CA ALA A 53 -4.77 4.92 3.30
C ALA A 53 -5.10 3.50 3.79
N LYS A 54 -6.38 3.09 3.77
CA LYS A 54 -6.78 1.71 4.09
C LYS A 54 -6.13 0.69 3.13
N VAL A 55 -6.14 0.97 1.82
CA VAL A 55 -5.48 0.11 0.82
C VAL A 55 -3.98 0.02 1.08
N CYS A 56 -3.31 1.14 1.34
CA CYS A 56 -1.88 1.15 1.64
C CYS A 56 -1.54 0.32 2.88
N ARG A 57 -2.33 0.45 3.96
CA ARG A 57 -2.14 -0.34 5.18
C ARG A 57 -2.31 -1.83 4.92
N HIS A 58 -3.34 -2.23 4.18
CA HIS A 58 -3.57 -3.64 3.84
C HIS A 58 -2.35 -4.28 3.15
N TRP A 59 -1.75 -3.57 2.18
CA TRP A 59 -0.53 -4.03 1.51
C TRP A 59 0.66 -4.16 2.46
N LEU A 60 0.88 -3.17 3.33
CA LEU A 60 2.00 -3.15 4.28
C LEU A 60 1.86 -4.23 5.35
N GLU A 61 0.65 -4.45 5.88
CA GLU A 61 0.35 -5.52 6.83
C GLU A 61 0.58 -6.89 6.19
N GLY A 62 0.12 -7.10 4.96
CA GLY A 62 0.36 -8.34 4.22
C GLY A 62 1.84 -8.58 3.91
N ALA A 63 2.62 -7.52 3.65
CA ALA A 63 4.07 -7.63 3.51
C ALA A 63 4.75 -8.00 4.84
N ARG A 64 4.35 -7.35 5.94
CA ARG A 64 4.86 -7.65 7.29
C ARG A 64 4.60 -9.11 7.68
N ALA A 65 3.37 -9.59 7.51
CA ALA A 65 3.01 -10.97 7.85
C ALA A 65 3.85 -12.01 7.08
N ARG A 66 4.16 -11.75 5.80
CA ARG A 66 5.03 -12.62 4.99
C ARG A 66 6.47 -12.65 5.51
N LEU A 67 7.00 -11.50 5.93
CA LEU A 67 8.33 -11.42 6.53
C LEU A 67 8.38 -12.17 7.87
N ASP A 68 7.38 -11.97 8.73
CA ASP A 68 7.31 -12.63 10.03
C ASP A 68 7.23 -14.16 9.86
N ALA A 69 6.43 -14.65 8.90
CA ALA A 69 6.34 -16.08 8.58
C ALA A 69 7.65 -16.67 8.02
N ALA A 70 8.40 -15.90 7.24
CA ALA A 70 9.70 -16.33 6.72
C ALA A 70 10.75 -16.42 7.83
N LEU A 71 10.72 -15.49 8.79
CA LEU A 71 11.64 -15.46 9.94
C LEU A 71 11.31 -16.54 10.99
N ALA A 72 10.04 -16.91 11.15
CA ALA A 72 9.60 -17.91 12.11
C ALA A 72 9.91 -19.36 11.68
N ARG A 73 10.31 -19.59 10.42
CA ARG A 73 10.68 -20.93 9.94
C ARG A 73 12.09 -21.27 10.47
N PRO A 74 12.24 -22.25 11.38
CA PRO A 74 13.57 -22.66 11.85
C PRO A 74 14.42 -23.09 10.66
N GLN A 75 15.73 -22.84 10.73
CA GLN A 75 16.69 -23.46 9.82
C GLN A 75 16.76 -24.95 10.19
N ASP A 76 15.77 -25.74 9.75
CA ASP A 76 15.80 -27.20 9.84
C ASP A 76 16.86 -27.73 8.87
N GLY A 77 18.13 -27.71 9.29
CA GLY A 77 19.22 -28.13 8.40
C GLY A 77 20.65 -27.96 8.91
N GLY A 78 20.93 -28.19 10.20
CA GLY A 78 22.32 -28.14 10.66
C GLY A 78 22.54 -28.73 12.05
N GLY A 79 22.55 -30.06 12.15
CA GLY A 79 22.86 -30.74 13.40
C GLY A 79 22.85 -32.27 13.33
N GLU A 80 23.43 -32.86 12.28
CA GLU A 80 23.93 -34.23 12.35
C GLU A 80 25.47 -34.17 12.39
N GLY A 81 26.02 -34.65 13.51
CA GLY A 81 27.44 -34.67 13.85
C GLY A 81 27.62 -35.04 15.31
#